data_AF-A0A5D9C7U7-F1
#
_entry.id   AF-A0A5D9C7U7-F1
#
_cell.length_a   1.000
_cell.length_b   1.000
_cell.length_c   1.000
_cell.angle_alpha   90.00
_cell.angle_beta   90.00
_cell.angle_gamma   90.00
#
_symmetry.space_group_name_H-M   'P 1'
#
loop_
_entity.id
_entity.type
_entity.pdbx_description
1 polymer ?
#
loop_
_entity_poly.entity_id
_entity_poly.type
_entity_poly.pdbx_seq_one_letter_code
_entity_poly.pdbx_strand_id
1 'polypeptide(L)'
;MTIVKRRVLCCGLMRSGSTWQFNVVREYIARATGETVYAAWTDDYSADTPALWHVVKSHRHDTVLEPGPDTIVSSVRDVRAVVGSLKRMGWLPADEGAVIALAKAYVAQSEAVGEVSHYVMRYEDMMKRPTDAVLAMGSVLGLPTSVEFASAVVRHVEALEAPSSTGNGYDRATLLHPGHIGARHNNVTISELSPSTVARIEDVCAQWLMRNGYN
;
A
#
# COMPACT_ATOMS: atom_id res chain seq x y z
N MET A 1 33.30 -6.12 10.65
CA MET A 1 32.05 -6.81 10.27
C MET A 1 31.26 -5.87 9.39
N THR A 2 30.94 -6.27 8.16
CA THR A 2 30.02 -5.50 7.31
C THR A 2 28.62 -5.68 7.90
N ILE A 3 28.00 -4.58 8.29
CA ILE A 3 26.62 -4.60 8.75
C ILE A 3 25.74 -4.96 7.54
N VAL A 4 25.05 -6.11 7.61
CA VAL A 4 24.12 -6.54 6.56
C VAL A 4 22.79 -5.82 6.79
N LYS A 5 22.48 -4.85 5.92
CA LYS A 5 21.22 -4.11 5.92
C LYS A 5 20.09 -4.99 5.38
N ARG A 6 18.92 -4.91 6.00
CA ARG A 6 17.68 -5.55 5.55
C ARG A 6 16.77 -4.52 4.87
N ARG A 7 16.32 -4.84 3.66
CA ARG A 7 15.50 -3.98 2.80
C ARG A 7 14.11 -4.58 2.62
N VAL A 8 13.10 -3.81 3.01
CA VAL A 8 11.70 -4.13 2.77
C VAL A 8 11.14 -3.15 1.76
N LEU A 9 10.64 -3.65 0.64
CA LEU A 9 9.92 -2.86 -0.36
C LEU A 9 8.41 -2.97 -0.13
N CYS A 10 7.77 -1.86 0.19
CA CYS A 10 6.33 -1.69 0.21
C CYS A 10 5.85 -1.23 -1.17
N CYS A 11 5.60 -2.17 -2.07
CA CYS A 11 5.20 -1.94 -3.46
C CYS A 11 3.66 -1.95 -3.62
N GLY A 12 2.94 -1.31 -2.71
CA GLY A 12 1.48 -1.30 -2.77
C GLY A 12 0.96 -0.41 -3.89
N LEU A 13 -0.10 -0.84 -4.59
CA LEU A 13 -0.68 -0.08 -5.69
C LEU A 13 -1.24 1.28 -5.22
N MET A 14 -1.44 2.19 -6.16
CA MET A 14 -2.03 3.48 -5.85
C MET A 14 -3.47 3.28 -5.33
N ARG A 15 -3.82 4.00 -4.25
CA ARG A 15 -5.15 3.96 -3.59
C ARG A 15 -5.54 2.62 -2.94
N SER A 16 -4.63 1.66 -2.76
CA SER A 16 -4.91 0.35 -2.15
C SER A 16 -4.53 0.21 -0.67
N GLY A 17 -4.37 1.31 0.05
CA GLY A 17 -3.91 1.27 1.45
C GLY A 17 -2.39 1.12 1.61
N SER A 18 -1.63 1.32 0.52
CA SER A 18 -0.17 1.23 0.49
C SER A 18 0.55 2.16 1.48
N THR A 19 -0.01 3.34 1.78
CA THR A 19 0.52 4.21 2.85
C THR A 19 0.30 3.62 4.24
N TRP A 20 -0.84 2.98 4.49
CA TRP A 20 -1.09 2.29 5.77
C TRP A 20 -0.15 1.10 5.92
N GLN A 21 -0.02 0.27 4.88
CA GLN A 21 0.92 -0.86 4.86
C GLN A 21 2.36 -0.42 5.14
N PHE A 22 2.83 0.64 4.48
CA PHE A 22 4.15 1.22 4.73
C PHE A 22 4.35 1.61 6.20
N ASN A 23 3.37 2.29 6.80
CA ASN A 23 3.43 2.70 8.20
C ASN A 23 3.36 1.52 9.16
N VAL A 24 2.60 0.47 8.84
CA VAL A 24 2.60 -0.77 9.60
C VAL A 24 3.97 -1.42 9.57
N VAL A 25 4.57 -1.60 8.40
CA VAL A 25 5.87 -2.28 8.28
C VAL A 25 6.95 -1.54 9.06
N ARG A 26 7.06 -0.21 8.91
CA ARG A 26 8.08 0.57 9.62
C ARG A 26 7.88 0.51 11.14
N GLU A 27 6.63 0.63 11.61
CA GLU A 27 6.29 0.59 13.04
C GLU A 27 6.52 -0.80 13.62
N TYR A 28 6.12 -1.83 12.89
CA TYR A 28 6.30 -3.22 13.26
C TYR A 28 7.78 -3.51 13.51
N ILE A 29 8.64 -3.19 12.54
CA ILE A 29 10.08 -3.44 12.63
C ILE A 29 10.68 -2.68 13.81
N ALA A 30 10.38 -1.38 13.93
CA ALA A 30 10.91 -0.56 15.02
C ALA A 30 10.56 -1.14 16.40
N ARG A 31 9.31 -1.57 16.60
CA ARG A 31 8.88 -2.17 17.87
C ARG A 31 9.43 -3.56 18.12
N ALA A 32 9.50 -4.41 17.10
CA ALA A 32 9.93 -5.80 17.26
C ALA A 32 11.44 -5.91 17.50
N THR A 33 12.21 -4.94 17.00
CA THR A 33 13.68 -4.98 17.04
C THR A 33 14.29 -3.96 18.00
N GLY A 34 13.57 -2.89 18.33
CA GLY A 34 14.12 -1.73 19.05
C GLY A 34 15.06 -0.87 18.20
N GLU A 35 15.20 -1.17 16.91
CA GLU A 35 16.13 -0.50 16.00
C GLU A 35 15.50 0.75 15.36
N THR A 36 16.36 1.69 14.96
CA THR A 36 15.93 2.79 14.08
C THR A 36 15.70 2.25 12.68
N VAL A 37 14.51 2.54 12.13
CA VAL A 37 14.12 2.18 10.76
C VAL A 37 14.29 3.39 9.86
N TYR A 38 15.11 3.26 8.81
CA TYR A 38 15.12 4.24 7.74
C TYR A 38 13.95 3.96 6.80
N ALA A 39 12.99 4.89 6.75
CA ALA A 39 11.80 4.77 5.94
C ALA A 39 11.76 5.90 4.90
N ALA A 40 11.54 5.56 3.63
CA ALA A 40 11.61 6.55 2.54
C ALA A 40 10.66 6.24 1.39
N TRP A 41 10.28 7.28 0.65
CA TRP A 41 9.79 7.14 -0.72
C TRP A 41 10.94 6.72 -1.64
N THR A 42 10.69 5.95 -2.68
CA THR A 42 11.75 5.40 -3.55
C THR A 42 12.66 6.46 -4.16
N ASP A 43 12.14 7.64 -4.52
CA ASP A 43 12.96 8.72 -5.10
C ASP A 43 13.83 9.43 -4.07
N ASP A 44 13.49 9.28 -2.78
CA ASP A 44 14.24 9.84 -1.63
C ASP A 44 15.18 8.81 -0.98
N TYR A 45 15.24 7.58 -1.51
CA TYR A 45 15.97 6.47 -0.91
C TYR A 45 17.48 6.62 -1.07
N SER A 46 18.22 6.49 0.04
CA SER A 46 19.67 6.38 0.05
C SER A 46 20.10 5.07 0.70
N ALA A 47 20.82 4.25 -0.06
CA ALA A 47 21.42 3.01 0.44
C ALA A 47 22.49 3.27 1.51
N ASP A 48 23.05 4.48 1.57
CA ASP A 48 24.13 4.85 2.51
C ASP A 48 23.61 5.28 3.88
N THR A 49 22.31 5.55 4.05
CA THR A 49 21.74 5.93 5.34
C THR A 49 22.07 4.89 6.43
N PRO A 50 22.60 5.28 7.60
CA PRO A 50 23.04 4.35 8.63
C PRO A 50 21.85 3.80 9.43
N ALA A 51 21.17 2.79 8.89
CA ALA A 51 20.15 2.01 9.59
C ALA A 51 20.30 0.52 9.24
N LEU A 52 19.92 -0.37 10.17
CA LEU A 52 19.88 -1.81 9.90
C LEU A 52 18.70 -2.19 9.00
N TRP A 53 17.58 -1.49 9.17
CA TRP A 53 16.34 -1.73 8.46
C TRP A 53 15.99 -0.55 7.57
N HIS A 54 15.78 -0.85 6.30
CA HIS A 54 15.38 0.08 5.26
C HIS A 54 13.98 -0.32 4.78
N VAL A 55 13.00 0.56 4.94
CA VAL A 55 11.63 0.37 4.44
C VAL A 55 11.37 1.38 3.33
N VAL A 56 11.23 0.90 2.11
CA VAL A 56 11.07 1.77 0.93
C VAL A 56 9.66 1.62 0.39
N LYS A 57 8.97 2.74 0.15
CA LYS A 57 7.65 2.73 -0.49
C LYS A 57 7.79 3.05 -1.97
N SER A 58 7.07 2.31 -2.80
CA SER A 58 6.89 2.61 -4.22
C SER A 58 5.52 2.21 -4.71
N HIS A 59 5.09 2.78 -5.83
CA HIS A 59 3.94 2.34 -6.60
C HIS A 59 4.33 1.59 -7.87
N ARG A 60 5.61 1.23 -8.03
CA ARG A 60 6.17 0.69 -9.27
C ARG A 60 6.76 -0.71 -9.06
N HIS A 61 6.35 -1.66 -9.88
CA HIS A 61 6.85 -3.05 -9.82
C HIS A 61 8.32 -3.17 -10.23
N ASP A 62 8.79 -2.25 -11.08
CA ASP A 62 10.16 -2.16 -11.58
C ASP A 62 11.09 -1.34 -10.65
N THR A 63 10.69 -1.14 -9.39
CA THR A 63 11.54 -0.44 -8.42
C THR A 63 12.76 -1.28 -8.10
N VAL A 64 13.92 -0.80 -8.52
CA VAL A 64 15.21 -1.42 -8.23
C VAL A 64 15.78 -0.82 -6.96
N LEU A 65 16.04 -1.67 -5.96
CA LEU A 65 16.91 -1.34 -4.83
C LEU A 65 18.22 -2.08 -5.04
N GLU A 66 19.35 -1.46 -4.73
CA GLU A 66 20.66 -2.12 -4.81
C GLU A 66 21.32 -2.20 -3.42
N PRO A 67 21.62 -3.41 -2.92
CA PRO A 67 21.13 -4.71 -3.40
C PRO A 67 19.59 -4.83 -3.35
N GLY A 68 19.02 -5.77 -4.11
CA GLY A 68 17.56 -6.02 -4.17
C GLY A 68 16.86 -6.14 -2.82
N PRO A 69 15.53 -5.98 -2.74
CA PRO A 69 14.80 -6.11 -1.47
C PRO A 69 14.88 -7.54 -0.92
N ASP A 70 15.06 -7.68 0.39
CA ASP A 70 15.00 -8.96 1.11
C ASP A 70 13.54 -9.40 1.32
N THR A 71 12.61 -8.45 1.36
CA THR A 71 11.17 -8.72 1.48
C THR A 71 10.40 -7.70 0.67
N ILE A 72 9.38 -8.19 -0.06
CA ILE A 72 8.44 -7.34 -0.80
C ILE A 72 7.06 -7.58 -0.23
N VAL A 73 6.41 -6.52 0.24
CA VAL A 73 4.99 -6.55 0.57
C VAL A 73 4.25 -5.59 -0.35
N SER A 74 3.05 -5.96 -0.76
CA SER A 74 2.24 -5.15 -1.66
C SER A 74 0.79 -5.12 -1.21
N SER A 75 -0.01 -4.27 -1.86
CA SER A 75 -1.41 -4.11 -1.55
C SER A 75 -2.25 -3.92 -2.79
N VAL A 76 -3.40 -4.57 -2.80
CA VAL A 76 -4.41 -4.53 -3.86
C VAL A 76 -5.75 -4.08 -3.29
N ARG A 77 -6.59 -3.53 -4.14
CA ARG A 77 -7.94 -3.07 -3.81
C ARG A 77 -8.84 -3.34 -5.00
N ASP A 78 -10.13 -3.49 -4.76
CA ASP A 78 -11.12 -3.57 -5.85
C ASP A 78 -10.86 -2.45 -6.87
N VAL A 79 -10.54 -2.84 -8.11
CA VAL A 79 -10.17 -1.90 -9.18
C VAL A 79 -11.32 -0.93 -9.48
N ARG A 80 -12.58 -1.34 -9.29
CA ARG A 80 -13.76 -0.48 -9.45
C ARG A 80 -13.72 0.66 -8.42
N ALA A 81 -13.38 0.34 -7.16
CA ALA A 81 -13.25 1.33 -6.09
C ALA A 81 -12.01 2.23 -6.26
N VAL A 82 -10.91 1.70 -6.81
CA VAL A 82 -9.71 2.49 -7.15
C VAL A 82 -10.03 3.55 -8.19
N VAL A 83 -10.64 3.14 -9.31
CA VAL A 83 -11.05 4.05 -10.39
C VAL A 83 -12.03 5.10 -9.84
N GLY A 84 -13.04 4.68 -9.08
CA GLY A 84 -13.99 5.59 -8.44
C GLY A 84 -13.29 6.61 -7.53
N SER A 85 -12.31 6.16 -6.73
CA SER A 85 -11.50 7.06 -5.91
C SER A 85 -10.67 8.04 -6.73
N LEU A 86 -10.12 7.65 -7.87
CA LEU A 86 -9.31 8.54 -8.71
C LEU A 86 -10.19 9.59 -9.41
N LYS A 87 -11.36 9.18 -9.90
CA LYS A 87 -12.35 10.07 -10.51
C LYS A 87 -12.82 11.14 -9.53
N ARG A 88 -13.17 10.76 -8.30
CA ARG A 88 -13.59 11.71 -7.25
C ARG A 88 -12.49 12.70 -6.87
N MET A 89 -11.22 12.28 -6.90
CA MET A 89 -10.08 13.17 -6.65
C MET A 89 -9.79 14.13 -7.81
N GLY A 90 -10.51 14.00 -8.95
CA GLY A 90 -10.23 14.75 -10.17
C GLY A 90 -8.95 14.31 -10.87
N TRP A 91 -8.42 13.12 -10.54
CA TRP A 91 -7.16 12.59 -11.09
C TRP A 91 -7.38 11.67 -12.29
N LEU A 92 -8.63 11.39 -12.65
CA LEU A 92 -9.00 10.59 -13.80
C LEU A 92 -10.04 11.35 -14.63
N PRO A 93 -9.82 11.53 -15.94
CA PRO A 93 -10.80 12.17 -16.81
C PRO A 93 -12.11 11.37 -16.87
N ALA A 94 -13.21 12.04 -17.21
CA ALA A 94 -14.54 11.43 -17.30
C ALA A 94 -14.72 10.50 -18.52
N ASP A 95 -13.70 10.41 -19.40
CA ASP A 95 -13.70 9.56 -20.57
C ASP A 95 -13.70 8.06 -20.19
N GLU A 96 -14.67 7.30 -20.70
CA GLU A 96 -14.81 5.88 -20.39
C GLU A 96 -13.62 5.07 -20.93
N GLY A 97 -13.06 5.44 -22.09
CA GLY A 97 -11.88 4.79 -22.65
C GLY A 97 -10.67 4.86 -21.71
N ALA A 98 -10.40 6.05 -21.17
CA ALA A 98 -9.34 6.28 -20.19
C ALA A 98 -9.58 5.52 -18.88
N VAL A 99 -10.83 5.45 -18.40
CA VAL A 99 -11.22 4.66 -17.23
C VAL A 99 -10.88 3.18 -17.43
N ILE A 100 -11.29 2.59 -18.55
CA ILE A 100 -11.05 1.18 -18.85
C ILE A 100 -9.54 0.90 -19.04
N ALA A 101 -8.81 1.80 -19.70
CA ALA A 101 -7.37 1.69 -19.85
C ALA A 101 -6.65 1.69 -18.49
N LEU A 102 -7.04 2.57 -17.57
CA LEU A 102 -6.49 2.61 -16.22
C LEU A 102 -6.83 1.34 -15.43
N ALA A 103 -8.05 0.83 -15.53
CA ALA A 103 -8.44 -0.42 -14.86
C ALA A 103 -7.57 -1.60 -15.32
N LYS A 104 -7.33 -1.72 -16.64
CA LYS A 104 -6.43 -2.75 -17.19
C LYS A 104 -4.98 -2.57 -16.73
N ALA A 105 -4.47 -1.34 -16.75
CA ALA A 105 -3.13 -1.05 -16.29
C ALA A 105 -2.95 -1.38 -14.80
N TYR A 106 -3.94 -1.07 -13.97
CA TYR A 106 -3.97 -1.44 -12.56
C TYR A 106 -3.92 -2.96 -12.36
N VAL A 107 -4.73 -3.71 -13.11
CA VAL A 107 -4.75 -5.19 -13.06
C VAL A 107 -3.39 -5.76 -13.47
N ALA A 108 -2.84 -5.34 -14.61
CA ALA A 108 -1.54 -5.81 -15.08
C ALA A 108 -0.42 -5.50 -14.05
N GLN A 109 -0.46 -4.31 -13.46
CA GLN A 109 0.49 -3.95 -12.42
C GLN A 109 0.31 -4.77 -11.14
N SER A 110 -0.94 -5.03 -10.74
CA SER A 110 -1.28 -5.89 -9.61
C SER A 110 -0.72 -7.29 -9.77
N GLU A 111 -0.85 -7.86 -10.96
CA GLU A 111 -0.32 -9.19 -11.29
C GLU A 111 1.21 -9.20 -11.23
N ALA A 112 1.87 -8.25 -11.90
CA ALA A 112 3.33 -8.15 -11.89
C ALA A 112 3.91 -7.98 -10.48
N VAL A 113 3.29 -7.13 -9.64
CA VAL A 113 3.73 -6.97 -8.25
C VAL A 113 3.41 -8.21 -7.42
N GLY A 114 2.25 -8.83 -7.64
CA GLY A 114 1.80 -10.02 -6.91
C GLY A 114 2.74 -11.20 -7.09
N GLU A 115 3.26 -11.42 -8.30
CA GLU A 115 4.20 -12.52 -8.62
C GLU A 115 5.50 -12.49 -7.81
N VAL A 116 5.96 -11.30 -7.43
CA VAL A 116 7.22 -11.10 -6.69
C VAL A 116 7.00 -10.77 -5.20
N SER A 117 5.75 -10.60 -4.76
CA SER A 117 5.42 -10.22 -3.40
C SER A 117 5.49 -11.42 -2.46
N HIS A 118 6.08 -11.22 -1.29
CA HIS A 118 6.05 -12.19 -0.19
C HIS A 118 4.69 -12.17 0.52
N TYR A 119 4.00 -11.03 0.50
CA TYR A 119 2.63 -10.87 0.99
C TYR A 119 1.88 -9.82 0.18
N VAL A 120 0.65 -10.14 -0.22
CA VAL A 120 -0.28 -9.23 -0.89
C VAL A 120 -1.44 -8.93 0.05
N MET A 121 -1.50 -7.70 0.55
CA MET A 121 -2.58 -7.23 1.41
C MET A 121 -3.78 -6.79 0.58
N ARG A 122 -4.95 -7.40 0.79
CA ARG A 122 -6.21 -6.87 0.27
C ARG A 122 -6.70 -5.72 1.15
N TYR A 123 -6.99 -4.58 0.54
CA TYR A 123 -7.48 -3.39 1.24
C TYR A 123 -8.74 -3.67 2.06
N GLU A 124 -9.69 -4.41 1.49
CA GLU A 124 -10.97 -4.73 2.14
C GLU A 124 -10.80 -5.64 3.36
N ASP A 125 -9.83 -6.57 3.30
CA ASP A 125 -9.48 -7.41 4.45
C ASP A 125 -8.78 -6.60 5.54
N MET A 126 -7.84 -5.73 5.16
CA MET A 126 -7.18 -4.79 6.07
C MET A 126 -8.18 -3.88 6.79
N MET A 127 -9.20 -3.37 6.10
CA MET A 127 -10.23 -2.52 6.73
C MET A 127 -11.08 -3.28 7.75
N LYS A 128 -11.35 -4.58 7.52
CA LYS A 128 -12.20 -5.40 8.39
C LYS A 128 -11.43 -6.05 9.53
N ARG A 129 -10.20 -6.47 9.26
CA ARG A 129 -9.35 -7.28 10.13
C ARG A 129 -7.91 -6.75 10.08
N PRO A 130 -7.66 -5.49 10.52
CA PRO A 130 -6.35 -4.88 10.43
C PRO A 130 -5.29 -5.66 11.22
N THR A 131 -5.65 -6.21 12.39
CA THR A 131 -4.74 -7.03 13.19
C THR A 131 -4.26 -8.28 12.44
N ASP A 132 -5.14 -8.98 11.72
CA ASP A 132 -4.77 -10.16 10.90
C ASP A 132 -3.78 -9.77 9.78
N ALA A 133 -3.99 -8.61 9.15
CA ALA A 133 -3.08 -8.09 8.13
C ALA A 133 -1.70 -7.78 8.71
N VAL A 134 -1.63 -7.22 9.93
CA VAL A 134 -0.36 -6.97 10.64
C VAL A 134 0.34 -8.28 11.03
N LEU A 135 -0.40 -9.29 11.49
CA LEU A 135 0.16 -10.61 11.80
C LEU A 135 0.80 -11.26 10.56
N ALA A 136 0.13 -11.21 9.41
CA ALA A 136 0.65 -11.73 8.16
C ALA A 136 1.92 -11.00 7.71
N MET A 137 1.97 -9.67 7.83
CA MET A 137 3.19 -8.89 7.56
C MET A 137 4.34 -9.27 8.50
N GLY A 138 4.08 -9.43 9.79
CA GLY A 138 5.08 -9.88 10.76
C GLY A 138 5.68 -11.24 10.42
N SER A 139 4.83 -12.17 9.96
CA SER A 139 5.25 -13.50 9.53
C SER A 139 6.22 -13.46 8.36
N VAL A 140 5.94 -12.69 7.30
CA VAL A 140 6.85 -12.60 6.14
C VAL A 140 8.13 -11.82 6.43
N LEU A 141 8.11 -10.93 7.42
CA LEU A 141 9.33 -10.25 7.91
C LEU A 141 10.22 -11.17 8.76
N GLY A 142 9.72 -12.35 9.16
CA GLY A 142 10.43 -13.27 10.04
C GLY A 142 10.67 -12.68 11.43
N LEU A 143 9.77 -11.81 11.91
CA LEU A 143 9.88 -11.14 13.19
C LEU A 143 8.86 -11.68 14.20
N PRO A 144 9.17 -11.71 15.51
CA PRO A 144 8.23 -12.18 16.52
C PRO A 144 6.91 -11.43 16.46
N THR A 145 5.81 -12.15 16.65
CA THR A 145 4.45 -11.58 16.56
C THR A 145 3.52 -12.17 17.61
N SER A 146 2.58 -11.35 18.08
CA SER A 146 1.42 -11.75 18.87
C SER A 146 0.23 -10.88 18.50
N VAL A 147 -0.99 -11.31 18.86
CA VAL A 147 -2.22 -10.55 18.60
C VAL A 147 -2.18 -9.19 19.32
N GLU A 148 -1.65 -9.15 20.53
CA GLU A 148 -1.52 -7.93 21.34
C GLU A 148 -0.52 -6.97 20.70
N PHE A 149 0.63 -7.49 20.24
CA PHE A 149 1.64 -6.71 19.52
C PHE A 149 1.07 -6.12 18.23
N ALA A 150 0.45 -6.95 17.40
CA ALA A 150 -0.16 -6.54 16.14
C ALA A 150 -1.24 -5.47 16.38
N SER A 151 -2.10 -5.67 17.39
CA SER A 151 -3.13 -4.68 17.74
C SER A 151 -2.54 -3.36 18.24
N ALA A 152 -1.40 -3.39 18.94
CA ALA A 152 -0.71 -2.18 19.37
C ALA A 152 -0.10 -1.40 18.18
N VAL A 153 0.44 -2.10 17.19
CA VAL A 153 0.90 -1.51 15.92
C VAL A 153 -0.27 -0.85 15.19
N VAL A 154 -1.40 -1.55 15.03
CA VAL A 154 -2.61 -1.00 14.40
C VAL A 154 -3.04 0.31 15.08
N ARG A 155 -3.22 0.29 16.41
CA ARG A 155 -3.63 1.49 17.17
C ARG A 155 -2.68 2.67 16.95
N HIS A 156 -1.37 2.42 16.91
CA HIS A 156 -0.40 3.47 16.70
C HIS A 156 -0.46 4.05 15.29
N VAL A 157 -0.52 3.18 14.26
CA VAL A 157 -0.63 3.62 12.87
C VAL A 157 -1.94 4.39 12.64
N GLU A 158 -3.03 3.96 13.26
CA GLU A 158 -4.30 4.67 13.21
C GLU A 158 -4.25 6.02 13.94
N ALA A 159 -3.44 6.18 14.98
CA ALA A 159 -3.26 7.45 15.67
C ALA A 159 -2.36 8.45 14.91
N LEU A 160 -1.69 8.05 13.81
CA LEU A 160 -0.84 8.95 13.04
C LEU A 160 -1.64 10.09 12.41
N GLU A 161 -1.15 11.30 12.53
CA GLU A 161 -1.75 12.49 11.92
C GLU A 161 -0.98 12.89 10.65
N ALA A 162 -1.72 13.42 9.68
CA ALA A 162 -1.14 14.03 8.50
C ALA A 162 -0.79 15.47 8.85
N PRO A 163 0.27 16.04 8.24
CA PRO A 163 0.64 17.42 8.50
C PRO A 163 -0.52 18.36 8.14
N SER A 164 -0.72 19.41 8.96
CA SER A 164 -1.86 20.33 8.87
C SER A 164 -1.79 21.30 7.69
N SER A 165 -0.68 21.36 6.96
CA SER A 165 -0.44 22.39 5.94
C SER A 165 -1.09 22.04 4.60
N THR A 166 -1.73 23.05 4.01
CA THR A 166 -2.45 23.03 2.71
C THR A 166 -1.52 23.08 1.49
N GLY A 167 -0.24 22.76 1.65
CA GLY A 167 0.73 22.70 0.54
C GLY A 167 0.84 21.30 -0.08
N ASN A 168 1.62 21.18 -1.15
CA ASN A 168 2.00 19.89 -1.78
C ASN A 168 2.89 18.99 -0.87
N GLY A 169 2.96 19.26 0.43
CA GLY A 169 3.81 18.56 1.38
C GLY A 169 3.17 17.27 1.88
N TYR A 170 3.95 16.20 1.92
CA TYR A 170 3.68 15.02 2.75
C TYR A 170 4.70 14.98 3.89
N ASP A 171 4.36 14.31 4.99
CA ASP A 171 5.30 14.03 6.07
C ASP A 171 6.33 13.00 5.58
N ARG A 172 7.62 13.33 5.59
CA ARG A 172 8.66 12.48 4.99
C ARG A 172 8.86 11.14 5.69
N ALA A 173 8.46 11.01 6.96
CA ALA A 173 8.64 9.79 7.74
C ALA A 173 7.47 8.81 7.58
N THR A 174 6.25 9.32 7.51
CA THR A 174 4.99 8.55 7.43
C THR A 174 4.43 8.48 6.01
N LEU A 175 4.89 9.38 5.13
CA LEU A 175 4.36 9.61 3.79
C LEU A 175 2.86 9.97 3.79
N LEU A 176 2.36 10.49 4.92
CA LEU A 176 1.00 10.98 5.05
C LEU A 176 0.87 12.38 4.46
N HIS A 177 -0.21 12.63 3.72
CA HIS A 177 -0.62 13.96 3.26
C HIS A 177 -2.09 14.16 3.65
N PRO A 178 -2.62 15.39 3.66
CA PRO A 178 -3.99 15.65 4.14
C PRO A 178 -5.08 14.77 3.50
N GLY A 179 -4.94 14.45 2.22
CA GLY A 179 -5.85 13.59 1.45
C GLY A 179 -5.75 12.07 1.76
N HIS A 180 -4.80 11.63 2.60
CA HIS A 180 -4.73 10.25 3.07
C HIS A 180 -5.69 9.97 4.25
N ILE A 181 -5.94 10.96 5.11
CA ILE A 181 -6.64 10.77 6.39
C ILE A 181 -8.13 11.14 6.31
N GLY A 182 -8.51 12.12 5.49
CA GLY A 182 -9.89 12.64 5.44
C GLY A 182 -10.98 11.64 5.02
N ALA A 183 -10.61 10.43 4.57
CA ALA A 183 -11.54 9.39 4.13
C ALA A 183 -11.42 8.08 4.93
N ARG A 184 -10.90 8.12 6.16
CA ARG A 184 -10.65 6.93 7.02
C ARG A 184 -11.82 5.93 7.12
N HIS A 185 -13.05 6.35 6.81
CA HIS A 185 -14.25 5.53 6.91
C HIS A 185 -15.18 5.63 5.68
N ASN A 186 -14.82 6.43 4.67
CA ASN A 186 -15.63 6.52 3.47
C ASN A 186 -15.19 5.40 2.56
N ASN A 187 -15.89 4.26 2.64
CA ASN A 187 -15.98 3.29 1.56
C ASN A 187 -16.23 4.06 0.27
N VAL A 188 -15.16 4.40 -0.44
CA VAL A 188 -15.29 5.07 -1.73
C VAL A 188 -15.86 4.02 -2.64
N THR A 189 -17.16 4.14 -2.81
CA THR A 189 -17.98 3.17 -3.48
C THR A 189 -17.83 3.32 -4.97
N ILE A 190 -18.12 2.23 -5.64
CA ILE A 190 -18.31 2.10 -7.09
C ILE A 190 -19.31 3.16 -7.63
N SER A 191 -20.07 3.84 -6.75
CA SER A 191 -21.06 4.90 -7.01
C SER A 191 -20.57 6.10 -7.82
N GLU A 192 -19.26 6.34 -7.90
CA GLU A 192 -18.70 7.42 -8.74
C GLU A 192 -18.71 7.08 -10.24
N LEU A 193 -18.97 5.81 -10.57
CA LEU A 193 -18.98 5.28 -11.93
C LEU A 193 -20.42 5.03 -12.39
N SER A 194 -20.69 5.26 -13.67
CA SER A 194 -21.98 4.87 -14.24
C SER A 194 -22.10 3.34 -14.26
N PRO A 195 -23.31 2.77 -14.22
CA PRO A 195 -23.51 1.33 -14.34
C PRO A 195 -22.87 0.73 -15.59
N SER A 196 -22.87 1.45 -16.72
CA SER A 196 -22.24 0.99 -17.97
C SER A 196 -20.72 0.85 -17.83
N THR A 197 -20.07 1.82 -17.20
CA THR A 197 -18.62 1.80 -16.96
C THR A 197 -18.25 0.67 -15.99
N VAL A 198 -19.05 0.46 -14.94
CA VAL A 198 -18.85 -0.67 -14.00
C VAL A 198 -18.93 -2.00 -14.72
N ALA A 199 -20.00 -2.24 -15.48
CA ALA A 199 -20.16 -3.47 -16.25
C ALA A 199 -19.01 -3.69 -17.24
N ARG A 200 -18.49 -2.61 -17.85
CA ARG A 200 -17.35 -2.71 -18.75
C ARG A 200 -16.04 -3.04 -18.05
N ILE A 201 -15.80 -2.50 -16.84
CA ILE A 201 -14.66 -2.89 -16.00
C ILE A 201 -14.78 -4.37 -15.61
N GLU A 202 -15.97 -4.80 -15.20
CA GLU A 202 -16.23 -6.19 -14.81
C GLU A 202 -15.98 -7.15 -15.97
N ASP A 203 -16.41 -6.81 -17.18
CA ASP A 203 -16.15 -7.58 -18.40
C ASP A 203 -14.64 -7.70 -18.68
N VAL A 204 -13.91 -6.58 -18.72
CA VAL A 204 -12.49 -6.59 -19.10
C VAL A 204 -11.54 -7.09 -18.00
N CYS A 205 -11.95 -7.03 -16.74
CA CYS A 205 -11.14 -7.40 -15.57
C CYS A 205 -11.71 -8.62 -14.81
N ALA A 206 -12.70 -9.32 -15.38
CA ALA A 206 -13.47 -10.40 -14.73
C ALA A 206 -12.59 -11.41 -14.00
N GLN A 207 -11.58 -11.93 -14.70
CA GLN A 207 -10.71 -12.98 -14.15
C GLN A 207 -9.93 -12.50 -12.92
N TRP A 208 -9.40 -11.27 -12.97
CA TRP A 208 -8.65 -10.70 -11.86
C TRP A 208 -9.56 -10.42 -10.66
N LEU A 209 -10.77 -9.89 -10.91
CA LEU A 209 -11.77 -9.65 -9.87
C LEU A 209 -12.14 -10.95 -9.13
N MET A 210 -12.50 -12.00 -9.88
CA MET A 210 -12.82 -13.31 -9.31
C MET A 210 -11.65 -13.92 -8.52
N ARG A 211 -10.43 -13.92 -9.09
CA ARG A 211 -9.23 -14.45 -8.41
C ARG A 211 -8.94 -13.74 -7.08
N ASN A 212 -9.22 -12.44 -7.02
CA ASN A 212 -9.03 -11.64 -5.83
C ASN A 212 -10.29 -11.56 -4.95
N GLY A 213 -11.31 -12.39 -5.18
CA GLY A 213 -12.52 -12.43 -4.35
C GLY A 213 -13.33 -11.14 -4.36
N TYR A 214 -13.32 -10.42 -5.47
CA TYR A 214 -14.19 -9.29 -5.78
C TYR A 214 -15.32 -9.80 -6.65
N ASN A 215 -16.47 -10.06 -6.03
CA ASN A 215 -17.70 -10.43 -6.73
C ASN A 215 -18.54 -9.20 -7.06
#